data_AF-A0A5J4KHT7-F1
#
_entry.id   AF-A0A5J4KHT7-F1
#
_cell.length_a   1.000
_cell.length_b   1.000
_cell.length_c   1.000
_cell.angle_alpha   90.00
_cell.angle_beta   90.00
_cell.angle_gamma   90.00
#
_symmetry.space_group_name_H-M   'P 1'
#
loop_
_entity.id
_entity.type
_entity.pdbx_description
1 polymer ?
#
loop_
_entity_poly.entity_id
_entity_poly.type
_entity_poly.pdbx_seq_one_letter_code
_entity_poly.pdbx_strand_id
1 'polypeptide(L)'
;MIKMREYKLELEYLLPLLAEMRQQGVLSTLFIHGINGLTVPCMAQIGLRDGQAMRCRIVTEDGKICASGNKALRLLYGLGPRNWHLDVQPSAPLRISPPSESVRYSSDTGPIKYSSNTGSISLATQFSLRIPRRSLYASADTLKSLSRSQKRIFLLVDGMRNIGKIAVLMSMRDEKEAEKVVMELEALGFITF
;
A
#
# COMPACT_ATOMS: atom_id res chain seq x y z
N MET A 1 -12.87 -11.11 20.41
CA MET A 1 -14.17 -10.43 20.32
C MET A 1 -13.97 -9.15 19.53
N ILE A 2 -14.63 -9.00 18.39
CA ILE A 2 -14.52 -7.81 17.54
C ILE A 2 -15.30 -6.68 18.21
N LYS A 3 -14.67 -5.51 18.42
CA LYS A 3 -15.35 -4.34 18.97
C LYS A 3 -15.81 -3.46 17.82
N MET A 4 -17.13 -3.40 17.62
CA MET A 4 -17.74 -2.54 16.61
C MET A 4 -18.04 -1.16 17.23
N ARG A 5 -17.78 -0.08 16.48
CA ARG A 5 -18.18 1.28 16.86
C ARG A 5 -18.95 1.93 15.71
N GLU A 6 -19.95 2.73 16.05
CA GLU A 6 -20.77 3.44 15.07
C GLU A 6 -20.54 4.95 15.17
N TYR A 7 -20.46 5.61 14.01
CA TYR A 7 -20.30 7.05 13.91
C TYR A 7 -21.30 7.61 12.90
N LYS A 8 -21.97 8.71 13.24
CA LYS A 8 -22.88 9.43 12.33
C LYS A 8 -22.27 10.80 12.01
N LEU A 9 -21.30 10.81 11.10
CA LEU A 9 -20.49 11.97 10.75
C LEU A 9 -20.17 11.99 9.26
N GLU A 10 -19.80 13.17 8.74
CA GLU A 10 -19.20 13.27 7.41
C GLU A 10 -17.77 12.73 7.45
N LEU A 11 -17.31 12.18 6.33
CA LEU A 11 -15.98 11.57 6.25
C LEU A 11 -14.86 12.59 6.56
N GLU A 12 -15.08 13.86 6.21
CA GLU A 12 -14.18 15.00 6.42
C GLU A 12 -13.83 15.22 7.90
N TYR A 13 -14.82 15.04 8.78
CA TYR A 13 -14.64 15.19 10.23
C TYR A 13 -14.25 13.87 10.89
N LEU A 14 -14.72 12.75 10.33
CA LEU A 14 -14.48 11.44 10.91
C LEU A 14 -13.02 11.00 10.78
N LEU A 15 -12.36 11.21 9.63
CA LEU A 15 -10.97 10.78 9.46
C LEU A 15 -9.99 11.48 10.42
N PRO A 16 -10.02 12.82 10.60
CA PRO A 16 -9.20 13.49 11.61
C PRO A 16 -9.45 12.98 13.03
N LEU A 17 -10.72 12.76 13.39
CA LEU A 17 -11.08 12.21 14.71
C LEU A 17 -10.48 10.81 14.93
N LEU A 18 -10.55 9.94 13.91
CA LEU A 18 -9.95 8.60 13.98
C LEU A 18 -8.42 8.64 14.02
N ALA A 19 -7.80 9.62 13.34
CA ALA A 19 -6.35 9.90 13.40
C ALA A 19 -5.91 10.33 14.80
N GLU A 20 -6.64 11.25 15.44
CA GLU A 20 -6.37 11.70 16.81
C GLU A 20 -6.43 10.54 17.81
N MET A 21 -7.45 9.68 17.68
CA MET A 21 -7.61 8.49 18.51
C MET A 21 -6.72 7.31 18.09
N ARG A 22 -5.87 7.47 17.05
CA ARG A 22 -5.03 6.44 16.44
C ARG A 22 -5.76 5.11 16.22
N GLN A 23 -7.02 5.17 15.77
CA GLN A 23 -7.82 3.97 15.58
C GLN A 23 -7.34 3.18 14.35
N GLN A 24 -7.41 1.86 14.43
CA GLN A 24 -7.07 0.99 13.30
C GLN A 24 -8.22 0.01 13.06
N GLY A 25 -8.35 -0.45 11.82
CA GLY A 25 -9.42 -1.37 11.44
C GLY A 25 -9.99 -1.09 10.06
N VAL A 26 -11.25 -1.45 9.87
CA VAL A 26 -11.98 -1.20 8.62
C VAL A 26 -13.20 -0.37 8.92
N LEU A 27 -13.24 0.83 8.36
CA LEU A 27 -14.38 1.72 8.40
C LEU A 27 -15.26 1.44 7.17
N SER A 28 -16.52 1.10 7.38
CA SER A 28 -17.45 0.76 6.31
C SER A 28 -18.76 1.53 6.40
N THR A 29 -19.41 1.75 5.27
CA THR A 29 -20.78 2.28 5.22
C THR A 29 -21.49 1.76 3.97
N LEU A 30 -22.80 1.57 4.09
CA LEU A 30 -23.68 1.16 3.00
C LEU A 30 -24.45 2.38 2.50
N PHE A 31 -24.54 2.55 1.19
CA PHE A 31 -25.37 3.58 0.57
C PHE A 31 -26.06 3.05 -0.67
N ILE A 32 -27.33 3.41 -0.81
CA ILE A 32 -28.20 2.97 -1.90
C ILE A 32 -28.17 3.98 -3.05
N HIS A 33 -27.97 5.26 -2.73
CA HIS A 33 -27.99 6.37 -3.68
C HIS A 33 -26.89 7.39 -3.32
N GLY A 34 -26.29 8.04 -4.32
CA GLY A 34 -25.49 9.24 -4.09
C GLY A 34 -24.11 9.30 -4.76
N ILE A 35 -23.63 8.24 -5.42
CA ILE A 35 -22.34 8.28 -6.12
C ILE A 35 -22.53 8.12 -7.62
N ASN A 36 -22.38 9.21 -8.37
CA ASN A 36 -22.23 9.24 -9.83
C ASN A 36 -23.18 8.33 -10.64
N GLY A 37 -24.47 8.32 -10.30
CA GLY A 37 -25.47 7.55 -11.05
C GLY A 37 -25.42 6.04 -10.83
N LEU A 38 -24.72 5.56 -9.80
CA LEU A 38 -24.87 4.17 -9.36
C LEU A 38 -26.29 3.98 -8.81
N THR A 39 -27.06 3.12 -9.48
CA THR A 39 -28.43 2.73 -9.10
C THR A 39 -28.48 1.53 -8.16
N VAL A 40 -27.33 0.87 -7.96
CA VAL A 40 -27.21 -0.36 -7.18
C VAL A 40 -26.60 -0.04 -5.81
N PRO A 41 -27.08 -0.66 -4.71
CA PRO A 41 -26.46 -0.53 -3.40
C PRO A 41 -24.96 -0.83 -3.44
N CYS A 42 -24.19 0.05 -2.80
CA CYS A 42 -22.74 -0.06 -2.72
C CYS A 42 -22.28 0.04 -1.27
N MET A 43 -21.18 -0.64 -0.97
CA MET A 43 -20.46 -0.58 0.28
C MET A 43 -19.12 0.13 0.09
N ALA A 44 -18.89 1.20 0.83
CA ALA A 44 -17.55 1.76 0.97
C ALA A 44 -16.80 1.04 2.08
N GLN A 45 -15.51 0.81 1.87
CA GLN A 45 -14.59 0.26 2.86
C GLN A 45 -13.29 1.06 2.84
N ILE A 46 -12.88 1.56 4.01
CA ILE A 46 -11.65 2.30 4.25
C ILE A 46 -10.83 1.53 5.29
N GLY A 47 -9.64 1.06 4.90
CA GLY A 47 -8.70 0.45 5.84
C GLY A 47 -7.88 1.52 6.54
N LEU A 48 -7.86 1.48 7.86
CA LEU A 48 -7.19 2.44 8.73
C LEU A 48 -6.00 1.80 9.44
N ARG A 49 -4.89 2.53 9.49
CA ARG A 49 -3.71 2.24 10.33
C ARG A 49 -3.32 3.52 11.04
N ASP A 50 -3.22 3.49 12.37
CA ASP A 50 -2.94 4.66 13.20
C ASP A 50 -3.86 5.86 12.88
N GLY A 51 -5.10 5.54 12.53
CA GLY A 51 -6.17 6.46 12.11
C GLY A 51 -5.99 7.09 10.73
N GLN A 52 -4.95 6.73 9.98
CA GLN A 52 -4.76 7.16 8.59
C GLN A 52 -5.39 6.15 7.61
N ALA A 53 -6.02 6.68 6.56
CA ALA A 53 -6.62 5.87 5.49
C ALA A 53 -5.54 5.31 4.56
N MET A 54 -5.30 4.00 4.64
CA MET A 54 -4.31 3.29 3.82
C MET A 54 -4.90 2.74 2.53
N ARG A 55 -6.17 2.34 2.56
CA ARG A 55 -6.88 1.77 1.40
C ARG A 55 -8.33 2.22 1.41
N CYS A 56 -8.89 2.50 0.23
CA CYS A 56 -10.31 2.81 0.08
C CYS A 56 -10.84 2.06 -1.14
N ARG A 57 -12.02 1.44 -1.03
CA ARG A 57 -12.72 0.83 -2.14
C ARG A 57 -14.22 0.98 -1.98
N ILE A 58 -14.92 1.11 -3.09
CA ILE A 58 -16.37 1.04 -3.19
C ILE A 58 -16.69 -0.23 -3.97
N VAL A 59 -17.47 -1.10 -3.35
CA VAL A 59 -17.85 -2.41 -3.88
C VAL A 59 -19.36 -2.46 -4.01
N THR A 60 -19.87 -2.98 -5.11
CA THR A 60 -21.29 -3.32 -5.26
C THR A 60 -21.64 -4.55 -4.41
N GLU A 61 -22.93 -4.83 -4.28
CA GLU A 61 -23.45 -6.04 -3.62
C GLU A 61 -22.92 -7.35 -4.25
N ASP A 62 -22.70 -7.40 -5.58
CA ASP A 62 -22.09 -8.54 -6.27
C ASP A 62 -20.56 -8.63 -6.08
N GLY A 63 -19.96 -7.75 -5.27
CA GLY A 63 -18.53 -7.74 -4.98
C GLY A 63 -17.66 -7.11 -6.06
N LYS A 64 -18.26 -6.49 -7.08
CA LYS A 64 -17.53 -5.77 -8.14
C LYS A 64 -17.03 -4.43 -7.62
N ILE A 65 -15.77 -4.10 -7.89
CA ILE A 65 -15.15 -2.84 -7.46
C ILE A 65 -15.59 -1.71 -8.41
N CYS A 66 -16.39 -0.77 -7.92
CA CYS A 66 -16.78 0.44 -8.66
C CYS A 66 -15.64 1.47 -8.72
N ALA A 67 -14.95 1.64 -7.61
CA ALA A 67 -13.86 2.59 -7.44
C ALA A 67 -12.89 2.12 -6.37
N SER A 68 -11.62 2.54 -6.49
CA SER A 68 -10.57 2.22 -5.52
C SER A 68 -9.61 3.40 -5.31
N GLY A 69 -8.85 3.33 -4.22
CA GLY A 69 -7.85 4.32 -3.83
C GLY A 69 -8.45 5.72 -3.67
N ASN A 70 -7.73 6.72 -4.18
CA ASN A 70 -8.14 8.12 -4.06
C ASN A 70 -9.40 8.45 -4.86
N LYS A 71 -9.67 7.72 -5.94
CA LYS A 71 -10.92 7.89 -6.69
C LYS A 71 -12.11 7.53 -5.80
N ALA A 72 -12.05 6.40 -5.11
CA ALA A 72 -13.09 6.03 -4.14
C ALA A 72 -13.19 7.06 -3.01
N LEU A 73 -12.06 7.49 -2.44
CA LEU A 73 -12.07 8.45 -1.35
C LEU A 73 -12.71 9.79 -1.74
N ARG A 74 -12.36 10.34 -2.91
CA ARG A 74 -12.96 11.57 -3.46
C ARG A 74 -14.46 11.45 -3.70
N LEU A 75 -14.95 10.28 -4.08
CA LEU A 75 -16.39 10.04 -4.26
C LEU A 75 -17.14 9.99 -2.93
N LEU A 76 -16.46 9.68 -1.83
CA LEU A 76 -17.04 9.65 -0.49
C LEU A 76 -17.03 11.02 0.19
N TYR A 77 -16.07 11.87 -0.18
CA TYR A 77 -16.07 13.29 0.18
C TYR A 77 -17.28 14.00 -0.43
N GLY A 78 -17.93 14.89 0.33
CA GLY A 78 -19.13 15.60 -0.10
C GLY A 78 -20.43 14.78 -0.13
N LEU A 79 -20.44 13.50 0.27
CA LEU A 79 -21.69 12.72 0.40
C LEU A 79 -22.53 13.10 1.64
N GLY A 80 -22.07 14.06 2.45
CA GLY A 80 -22.68 14.45 3.70
C GLY A 80 -22.55 13.38 4.79
N PRO A 81 -23.35 13.49 5.88
CA PRO A 81 -23.24 12.59 7.02
C PRO A 81 -23.69 11.17 6.67
N ARG A 82 -22.92 10.16 7.10
CA ARG A 82 -23.25 8.74 6.91
C ARG A 82 -23.10 7.96 8.21
N ASN A 83 -23.79 6.82 8.26
CA ASN A 83 -23.63 5.84 9.35
C ASN A 83 -22.41 4.98 9.00
N TRP A 84 -21.29 5.30 9.65
CA TRP A 84 -20.05 4.57 9.51
C TRP A 84 -19.90 3.54 10.61
N HIS A 85 -19.51 2.33 10.23
CA HIS A 85 -19.22 1.23 11.12
C HIS A 85 -17.71 0.99 11.12
N LEU A 86 -17.07 1.09 12.27
CA LEU A 86 -15.66 0.75 12.45
C LEU A 86 -15.55 -0.63 13.07
N ASP A 87 -15.05 -1.58 12.29
CA ASP A 87 -14.56 -2.86 12.78
C ASP A 87 -13.12 -2.66 13.28
N VAL A 88 -12.97 -2.53 14.61
CA VAL A 88 -11.67 -2.28 15.24
C VAL A 88 -10.86 -3.58 15.21
N GLN A 89 -9.75 -3.57 14.46
CA GLN A 89 -8.80 -4.66 14.55
C GLN A 89 -7.96 -4.49 15.82
N PRO A 90 -7.83 -5.54 16.65
CA PRO A 90 -6.89 -5.52 17.75
C PRO A 90 -5.50 -5.29 17.17
N SER A 91 -4.74 -4.36 17.77
CA SER A 91 -3.33 -4.19 17.45
C SER A 91 -2.71 -5.54 17.69
N ALA A 92 -2.28 -6.20 16.61
CA ALA A 92 -1.48 -7.40 16.77
C ALA A 92 -0.37 -7.01 17.75
N PRO A 93 -0.23 -7.72 18.89
CA PRO A 93 0.83 -7.40 19.82
C PRO A 93 2.11 -7.35 19.00
N LEU A 94 2.86 -6.25 19.16
CA LEU A 94 4.15 -6.08 18.51
C LEU A 94 4.89 -7.39 18.75
N ARG A 95 5.00 -8.22 17.71
CA ARG A 95 5.85 -9.39 17.78
C ARG A 95 7.23 -8.78 17.83
N ILE A 96 7.73 -8.61 19.05
CA ILE A 96 9.13 -8.36 19.30
C ILE A 96 9.79 -9.60 18.72
N SER A 97 10.20 -9.51 17.45
CA SER A 97 11.04 -10.51 16.84
C SER A 97 12.22 -10.65 17.80
N PRO A 98 12.46 -11.84 18.38
CA PRO A 98 13.64 -12.01 19.22
C PRO A 98 14.84 -11.53 18.40
N PRO A 99 15.77 -10.75 18.99
CA PRO A 99 16.98 -10.35 18.30
C PRO A 99 17.60 -11.62 17.74
N SER A 100 17.69 -11.69 16.41
CA SER A 100 18.37 -12.80 15.76
C SER A 100 19.83 -12.71 16.17
N GLU A 101 20.19 -13.45 17.21
CA GLU A 101 21.58 -13.71 17.55
C GLU A 101 22.20 -14.37 16.33
N SER A 102 23.04 -13.59 15.65
CA SER A 102 23.95 -14.05 14.61
C SER A 102 24.79 -15.19 15.19
N VAL A 103 24.46 -16.42 14.80
CA VAL A 103 25.24 -17.62 15.11
C VAL A 103 26.64 -17.43 14.53
N ARG A 104 27.62 -17.62 15.41
CA ARG A 104 29.05 -17.47 15.15
C ARG A 104 29.55 -18.54 14.18
N TYR A 105 30.54 -18.11 13.40
CA TYR A 105 31.44 -18.92 12.58
C TYR A 105 31.95 -20.16 13.29
N SER A 106 31.87 -21.31 12.61
CA SER A 106 32.84 -22.39 12.76
C SER A 106 33.15 -22.98 11.38
N SER A 107 34.40 -22.81 10.99
CA SER A 107 35.06 -23.50 9.89
C SER A 107 35.18 -24.98 10.23
N ASP A 108 34.71 -25.89 9.38
CA ASP A 108 35.37 -27.18 9.24
C ASP A 108 35.12 -27.81 7.87
N THR A 109 36.11 -28.57 7.44
CA THR A 109 36.40 -28.98 6.08
C THR A 109 35.99 -30.45 5.93
N GLY A 110 35.03 -30.79 5.06
CA GLY A 110 34.74 -32.20 4.79
C GLY A 110 33.53 -32.45 3.88
N PRO A 111 33.62 -33.36 2.87
CA PRO A 111 32.63 -33.46 1.79
C PRO A 111 31.54 -34.50 2.08
N ILE A 112 30.32 -34.26 1.59
CA ILE A 112 29.62 -35.10 0.60
C ILE A 112 28.23 -34.50 0.33
N LYS A 113 27.93 -34.50 -0.97
CA LYS A 113 26.85 -33.82 -1.67
C LYS A 113 25.53 -34.56 -1.50
N TYR A 114 24.50 -33.88 -0.96
CA TYR A 114 23.12 -34.06 -1.41
C TYR A 114 22.48 -32.68 -1.50
N SER A 115 22.26 -32.28 -2.74
CA SER A 115 21.91 -30.93 -3.19
C SER A 115 20.40 -30.69 -3.03
N SER A 116 19.95 -30.50 -1.79
CA SER A 116 18.62 -29.95 -1.54
C SER A 116 18.71 -28.45 -1.76
N ASN A 117 18.26 -28.01 -2.93
CA ASN A 117 18.27 -26.63 -3.39
C ASN A 117 17.22 -25.79 -2.62
N THR A 118 17.28 -25.78 -1.29
CA THR A 118 16.54 -24.86 -0.43
C THR A 118 17.27 -23.53 -0.48
N GLY A 119 17.05 -22.82 -1.59
CA GLY A 119 17.64 -21.52 -1.86
C GLY A 119 17.29 -20.56 -0.72
N SER A 120 18.28 -20.26 0.11
CA SER A 120 18.31 -19.05 0.92
C SER A 120 18.13 -17.87 -0.03
N ILE A 121 16.90 -17.39 -0.16
CA ILE A 121 16.58 -16.19 -0.93
C ILE A 121 17.19 -15.04 -0.14
N SER A 122 18.39 -14.62 -0.55
CA SER A 122 19.04 -13.43 -0.03
C SER A 122 18.03 -12.29 0.00
N LEU A 123 18.00 -11.51 1.08
CA LEU A 123 17.09 -10.36 1.22
C LEU A 123 17.16 -9.40 0.02
N ALA A 124 18.33 -9.33 -0.64
CA ALA A 124 18.52 -8.56 -1.87
C ALA A 124 17.63 -9.05 -3.03
N THR A 125 17.37 -10.35 -3.16
CA THR A 125 16.50 -10.88 -4.23
C THR A 125 15.01 -10.68 -3.95
N GLN A 126 14.60 -10.39 -2.70
CA GLN A 126 13.19 -10.13 -2.39
C GLN A 126 12.72 -8.75 -2.88
N PHE A 127 13.61 -7.75 -2.94
CA PHE A 127 13.26 -6.42 -3.45
C PHE A 127 13.03 -6.43 -4.97
N SER A 128 13.81 -7.22 -5.71
CA SER A 128 13.63 -7.43 -7.15
C SER A 128 12.27 -8.02 -7.54
N LEU A 129 11.54 -8.61 -6.60
CA LEU A 129 10.20 -9.17 -6.83
C LEU A 129 9.07 -8.16 -6.57
N ARG A 130 9.36 -7.03 -5.91
CA ARG A 130 8.34 -6.02 -5.62
C ARG A 130 7.96 -5.27 -6.89
N ILE A 131 6.67 -5.00 -7.03
CA ILE A 131 6.09 -4.32 -8.20
C ILE A 131 5.66 -2.92 -7.77
N PRO A 132 6.45 -1.87 -8.06
CA PRO A 132 6.07 -0.51 -7.74
C PRO A 132 4.81 -0.08 -8.51
N ARG A 133 4.00 0.77 -7.89
CA ARG A 133 2.79 1.37 -8.44
C ARG A 133 2.85 2.89 -8.30
N ARG A 134 2.40 3.63 -9.32
CA ARG A 134 2.36 5.10 -9.23
C ARG A 134 1.32 5.54 -8.19
N SER A 135 1.69 6.49 -7.36
CA SER A 135 0.77 7.28 -6.56
C SER A 135 0.02 8.27 -7.47
N LEU A 136 -1.29 8.37 -7.29
CA LEU A 136 -2.16 9.24 -8.10
C LEU A 136 -2.01 10.75 -7.79
N TYR A 137 -1.12 11.13 -6.88
CA TYR A 137 -0.97 12.51 -6.38
C TYR A 137 0.18 13.32 -7.01
N ALA A 138 0.79 12.84 -8.10
CA ALA A 138 1.83 13.60 -8.79
C ALA A 138 1.21 14.78 -9.58
N SER A 139 1.29 15.99 -9.03
CA SER A 139 0.93 17.21 -9.78
C SER A 139 1.99 17.51 -10.84
N ALA A 140 1.63 18.26 -11.89
CA ALA A 140 2.58 18.65 -12.93
C ALA A 140 3.77 19.43 -12.37
N ASP A 141 3.55 20.21 -11.30
CA ASP A 141 4.61 21.00 -10.66
C ASP A 141 5.53 20.16 -9.78
N THR A 142 5.01 19.14 -9.07
CA THR A 142 5.86 18.21 -8.33
C THR A 142 6.65 17.30 -9.26
N LEU A 143 6.12 16.98 -10.45
CA LEU A 143 6.89 16.28 -11.47
C LEU A 143 8.06 17.12 -12.01
N LYS A 144 7.98 18.46 -12.02
CA LYS A 144 9.08 19.31 -12.51
C LYS A 144 10.33 19.17 -11.66
N SER A 145 10.20 19.01 -10.34
CA SER A 145 11.32 18.89 -9.41
C SER A 145 12.07 17.56 -9.49
N LEU A 146 11.47 16.53 -10.12
CA LEU A 146 12.13 15.23 -10.29
C LEU A 146 13.31 15.30 -11.27
N SER A 147 14.36 14.53 -10.96
CA SER A 147 15.49 14.35 -11.86
C SER A 147 15.05 13.62 -13.15
N ARG A 148 15.88 13.71 -14.21
CA ARG A 148 15.58 13.03 -15.48
C ARG A 148 15.48 11.51 -15.31
N SER A 149 16.30 10.92 -14.44
CA SER A 149 16.26 9.48 -14.15
C SER A 149 14.97 9.10 -13.43
N GLN A 150 14.61 9.85 -12.38
CA GLN A 150 13.37 9.67 -11.61
C GLN A 150 12.13 9.77 -12.50
N LYS A 151 12.06 10.77 -13.40
CA LYS A 151 10.97 10.92 -14.37
C LYS A 151 10.81 9.70 -15.28
N ARG A 152 11.92 9.18 -15.82
CA ARG A 152 11.90 8.02 -16.71
C ARG A 152 11.44 6.76 -15.98
N ILE A 153 11.97 6.51 -14.79
CA ILE A 153 11.54 5.38 -13.96
C ILE A 153 10.07 5.49 -13.58
N PHE A 154 9.62 6.67 -13.13
CA PHE A 154 8.21 6.93 -12.82
C PHE A 154 7.27 6.63 -14.01
N LEU A 155 7.67 6.98 -15.24
CA LEU A 155 6.91 6.65 -16.45
C LEU A 155 6.85 5.14 -16.74
N LEU A 156 7.88 4.38 -16.37
CA LEU A 156 7.94 2.93 -16.58
C LEU A 156 7.17 2.13 -15.53
N VAL A 157 6.97 2.71 -14.34
CA VAL A 157 6.21 2.11 -13.24
C VAL A 157 4.74 2.07 -13.61
N ASP A 158 4.22 0.92 -13.99
CA ASP A 158 2.82 0.73 -14.43
C ASP A 158 2.04 -0.21 -13.51
N GLY A 159 2.67 -0.70 -12.43
CA GLY A 159 2.09 -1.71 -11.56
C GLY A 159 2.16 -3.14 -12.10
N MET A 160 2.90 -3.38 -13.19
CA MET A 160 3.12 -4.71 -13.77
C MET A 160 4.60 -5.10 -13.86
N ARG A 161 5.51 -4.13 -13.83
CA ARG A 161 6.96 -4.35 -13.95
C ARG A 161 7.62 -4.30 -12.57
N ASN A 162 8.49 -5.27 -12.30
CA ASN A 162 9.35 -5.26 -11.13
C ASN A 162 10.62 -4.42 -11.39
N ILE A 163 11.41 -4.18 -10.34
CA ILE A 163 12.60 -3.31 -10.39
C ILE A 163 13.62 -3.83 -11.42
N GLY A 164 13.90 -5.13 -11.46
CA GLY A 164 14.80 -5.71 -12.45
C GLY A 164 14.37 -5.46 -13.90
N LYS A 165 13.09 -5.61 -14.24
CA LYS A 165 12.57 -5.26 -15.58
C LYS A 165 12.71 -3.77 -15.88
N ILE A 166 12.50 -2.91 -14.89
CA ILE A 166 12.68 -1.46 -15.05
C ILE A 166 14.16 -1.14 -15.33
N ALA A 167 15.09 -1.77 -14.61
CA ALA A 167 16.53 -1.58 -14.82
C ALA A 167 16.95 -1.96 -16.24
N VAL A 168 16.46 -3.10 -16.75
CA VAL A 168 16.70 -3.55 -18.13
C VAL A 168 16.17 -2.53 -19.15
N LEU A 169 14.93 -2.04 -18.98
CA LEU A 169 14.34 -1.03 -19.88
C LEU A 169 15.04 0.32 -19.83
N MET A 170 15.63 0.66 -18.68
CA MET A 170 16.46 1.86 -18.51
C MET A 170 17.87 1.69 -19.07
N SER A 171 18.24 0.47 -19.51
CA SER A 171 19.60 0.10 -19.91
C SER A 171 20.64 0.38 -18.80
N MET A 172 20.22 0.21 -17.54
CA MET A 172 21.11 0.33 -16.38
C MET A 172 21.94 -0.95 -16.26
N ARG A 173 23.24 -0.79 -15.98
CA ARG A 173 24.16 -1.93 -15.79
C ARG A 173 24.00 -2.61 -14.44
N ASP A 174 23.51 -1.87 -13.44
CA ASP A 174 23.29 -2.34 -12.09
C ASP A 174 21.82 -2.14 -11.68
N GLU A 175 21.17 -3.22 -11.26
CA GLU A 175 19.79 -3.18 -10.75
C GLU A 175 19.68 -2.31 -9.49
N LYS A 176 20.76 -2.20 -8.70
CA LYS A 176 20.80 -1.36 -7.50
C LYS A 176 20.62 0.12 -7.81
N GLU A 177 21.00 0.57 -9.00
CA GLU A 177 20.80 1.96 -9.42
C GLU A 177 19.30 2.24 -9.62
N ALA A 178 18.58 1.32 -10.27
CA ALA A 178 17.13 1.41 -10.42
C ALA A 178 16.43 1.33 -9.06
N GLU A 179 16.85 0.39 -8.20
CA GLU A 179 16.33 0.23 -6.84
C GLU A 179 16.46 1.52 -6.03
N LYS A 180 17.64 2.15 -6.04
CA LYS A 180 17.89 3.42 -5.35
C LYS A 180 16.92 4.51 -5.81
N VAL A 181 16.72 4.65 -7.12
CA VAL A 181 15.81 5.68 -7.67
C VAL A 181 14.35 5.38 -7.33
N VAL A 182 13.94 4.10 -7.33
CA VAL A 182 12.58 3.72 -6.92
C VAL A 182 12.35 4.01 -5.43
N MET A 183 13.35 3.73 -4.57
CA MET A 183 13.30 4.05 -3.14
C MET A 183 13.20 5.57 -2.89
N GLU A 184 13.93 6.39 -3.65
CA GLU A 184 13.81 7.85 -3.58
C GLU A 184 12.40 8.32 -3.99
N LEU A 185 11.83 7.73 -5.05
CA LEU A 185 10.47 8.04 -5.50
C LEU A 185 9.39 7.61 -4.49
N GLU A 186 9.61 6.49 -3.79
CA GLU A 186 8.76 6.06 -2.68
C GLU A 186 8.83 7.03 -1.51
N ALA A 187 10.05 7.44 -1.10
CA ALA A 187 10.25 8.41 -0.03
C ALA A 187 9.60 9.77 -0.32
N LEU A 188 9.57 10.17 -1.60
CA LEU A 188 8.88 11.37 -2.07
C LEU A 188 7.35 11.18 -2.25
N GLY A 189 6.82 9.98 -2.06
CA GLY A 189 5.40 9.67 -2.16
C GLY A 189 4.85 9.54 -3.58
N PHE A 190 5.72 9.45 -4.60
CA PHE A 190 5.32 9.25 -6.00
C PHE A 190 5.02 7.79 -6.33
N ILE A 191 5.57 6.85 -5.57
CA ILE A 191 5.42 5.41 -5.79
C ILE A 191 5.07 4.73 -4.47
N THR A 192 4.30 3.64 -4.56
CA THR A 192 4.00 2.72 -3.46
C THR A 192 4.19 1.28 -3.94
N PHE A 193 4.52 0.35 -3.07
CA PHE A 193 4.61 -1.09 -3.39
C PHE A 193 3.36 -1.87 -2.98
#